data_AF-R8QN18-F1
#
_entry.id   AF-R8QN18-F1
#
_cell.length_a   1.000
_cell.length_b   1.000
_cell.length_c   1.000
_cell.angle_alpha   90.00
_cell.angle_beta   90.00
_cell.angle_gamma   90.00
#
_symmetry.space_group_name_H-M   'P 1'
#
loop_
_entity.id
_entity.type
_entity.pdbx_description
1 polymer ?
#
loop_
_entity_poly.entity_id
_entity_poly.type
_entity_poly.pdbx_seq_one_letter_code
_entity_poly.pdbx_strand_id
1 'polypeptide(L)'
;MKFTGIVQNLDRKGRIRIPKELINISKILETGVIEFVVVDKLLILQQHRKACDITGKISQRNISLANGKIKVHSKEVKQLIKELKEYLEENRLLEVPPHIHPGYMNLHPHNNILMKRN
;
A
#
# COMPACT_ATOMS: atom_id res chain seq x y z
N MET A 1 17.83 -8.38 0.98
CA MET A 1 17.37 -9.67 1.55
C MET A 1 18.24 -10.00 2.74
N LYS A 2 17.67 -10.23 3.94
CA LYS A 2 18.45 -10.74 5.08
C LYS A 2 18.40 -12.27 5.03
N PHE A 3 19.52 -12.91 4.71
CA PHE A 3 19.66 -14.35 4.71
C PHE A 3 20.00 -14.79 6.14
N THR A 4 19.15 -15.61 6.77
CA THR A 4 19.37 -16.05 8.14
C THR A 4 20.23 -17.32 8.23
N GLY A 5 20.39 -18.07 7.13
CA GLY A 5 21.25 -19.27 7.07
C GLY A 5 20.85 -20.40 8.01
N ILE A 6 19.60 -20.41 8.50
CA ILE A 6 19.14 -21.38 9.49
C ILE A 6 18.95 -22.75 8.85
N VAL A 7 19.66 -23.75 9.37
CA VAL A 7 19.52 -25.15 8.97
C VAL A 7 18.88 -25.92 10.12
N GLN A 8 17.80 -26.65 9.85
CA GLN A 8 17.09 -27.45 10.85
C GLN A 8 16.66 -28.81 10.28
N ASN A 9 16.77 -29.85 11.10
CA ASN A 9 16.27 -31.17 10.78
C ASN A 9 14.74 -31.23 10.89
N LEU A 10 14.12 -31.94 9.96
CA LEU A 10 12.71 -32.32 10.05
C LEU A 10 12.52 -33.36 11.15
N ASP A 11 11.36 -33.34 11.78
CA ASP A 11 11.00 -34.43 12.68
C ASP A 11 10.57 -35.69 11.91
N ARG A 12 10.30 -36.77 12.64
CA ARG A 12 9.89 -38.07 12.06
C ARG A 12 8.59 -38.04 11.27
N LYS A 13 7.80 -36.97 11.37
CA LYS A 13 6.51 -36.77 10.68
C LYS A 13 6.60 -35.68 9.61
N GLY A 14 7.79 -35.14 9.33
CA GLY A 14 7.98 -34.07 8.35
C GLY A 14 7.56 -32.68 8.84
N ARG A 15 7.40 -32.48 10.15
CA ARG A 15 7.13 -31.15 10.72
C ARG A 15 8.44 -30.37 10.84
N ILE A 16 8.40 -29.10 10.45
CA ILE A 16 9.45 -28.13 10.69
C ILE A 16 9.00 -27.16 11.78
N ARG A 17 9.93 -26.76 12.66
CA ARG A 17 9.67 -25.66 13.60
C ARG A 17 10.07 -24.37 12.92
N ILE A 18 9.21 -23.35 12.97
CA ILE A 18 9.58 -22.02 12.50
C ILE A 18 10.24 -21.29 13.68
N PRO A 19 11.53 -20.89 13.56
CA PRO A 19 12.19 -20.07 14.58
C PRO A 19 11.42 -18.79 14.87
N LYS A 20 11.37 -18.38 16.13
CA LYS A 20 10.61 -17.20 16.57
C LYS A 20 11.10 -15.92 15.89
N GLU A 21 12.38 -15.88 15.55
CA GLU A 21 13.02 -14.81 14.79
C GLU A 21 12.38 -14.65 13.41
N LEU A 22 12.09 -15.75 12.71
CA LEU A 22 11.41 -15.70 11.41
C LEU A 22 9.96 -15.26 11.53
N ILE A 23 9.28 -15.60 12.64
CA ILE A 23 7.92 -15.11 12.93
C ILE A 23 7.94 -13.58 13.05
N ASN A 24 8.83 -13.05 13.88
CA ASN A 24 8.96 -11.60 14.12
C ASN A 24 9.32 -10.83 12.85
N ILE A 25 10.16 -11.41 11.98
CA ILE A 25 10.55 -10.78 10.71
C ILE A 25 9.43 -10.87 9.68
N SER A 26 8.78 -12.02 9.58
CA SER A 26 7.92 -12.31 8.43
C SER A 26 6.57 -11.59 8.48
N LYS A 27 6.03 -11.20 9.65
CA LYS A 27 4.68 -10.61 9.87
C LYS A 27 3.50 -11.44 9.31
N ILE A 28 3.76 -12.36 8.40
CA ILE A 28 2.84 -13.26 7.71
C ILE A 28 2.28 -14.30 8.70
N LEU A 29 3.03 -14.67 9.74
CA LEU A 29 2.65 -15.75 10.65
C LEU A 29 1.67 -15.32 11.75
N GLU A 30 1.42 -14.03 11.93
CA GLU A 30 0.36 -13.52 12.82
C GLU A 30 -1.04 -13.77 12.23
N THR A 31 -1.12 -13.90 10.90
CA THR A 31 -2.36 -13.97 10.12
C THR A 31 -3.04 -15.34 10.11
N GLY A 32 -2.32 -16.37 10.57
CA GLY A 32 -2.83 -17.72 10.80
C GLY A 32 -3.05 -18.58 9.56
N VAL A 33 -3.09 -18.01 8.35
CA VAL A 33 -3.25 -18.82 7.11
C VAL A 33 -2.07 -18.66 6.17
N ILE A 34 -1.27 -19.72 6.10
CA ILE A 34 -0.08 -19.85 5.28
C ILE A 34 -0.40 -20.75 4.10
N GLU A 35 0.02 -20.33 2.92
CA GLU A 35 0.03 -21.14 1.72
C GLU A 35 1.44 -21.70 1.49
N PHE A 36 1.49 -22.99 1.18
CA PHE A 36 2.71 -23.66 0.74
C PHE A 36 2.73 -23.64 -0.79
N VAL A 37 3.79 -23.07 -1.37
CA VAL A 37 3.97 -23.02 -2.82
C VAL A 37 5.30 -23.67 -3.17
N VAL A 38 5.31 -24.50 -4.20
CA VAL A 38 6.55 -25.11 -4.72
C VAL A 38 6.94 -24.41 -6.03
N VAL A 39 8.14 -23.84 -6.07
CA VAL A 39 8.71 -23.17 -7.25
C VAL A 39 10.14 -23.64 -7.43
N ASP A 40 10.47 -24.22 -8.59
CA ASP A 40 11.85 -24.63 -8.94
C ASP A 40 12.56 -25.45 -7.83
N LYS A 41 11.81 -26.35 -7.17
CA LYS A 41 12.25 -27.19 -6.03
C LYS A 41 12.40 -26.48 -4.68
N LEU A 42 12.01 -25.20 -4.59
CA LEU A 42 11.92 -24.45 -3.34
C LEU A 42 10.52 -24.55 -2.77
N LEU A 43 10.42 -24.88 -1.48
CA LEU A 43 9.18 -24.76 -0.72
C LEU A 43 9.09 -23.35 -0.13
N ILE A 44 8.16 -22.56 -0.64
CA ILE A 44 7.91 -21.17 -0.25
C ILE A 44 6.70 -21.14 0.68
N LEU A 45 6.88 -20.50 1.84
CA LEU A 45 5.80 -20.17 2.76
C LEU A 45 5.39 -18.73 2.55
N GLN A 46 4.12 -18.48 2.21
CA GLN A 46 3.60 -17.15 1.98
C GLN A 46 2.20 -16.98 2.56
N GLN A 47 1.75 -15.73 2.70
CA GLN A 47 0.38 -15.45 3.09
C GLN A 47 -0.59 -15.96 2.02
N HIS A 48 -1.67 -16.61 2.45
CA HIS A 48 -2.64 -17.13 1.51
C HIS A 48 -3.30 -16.02 0.68
N ARG A 49 -3.38 -16.20 -0.64
CA ARG A 49 -3.87 -15.17 -1.58
C ARG A 49 -5.26 -14.58 -1.27
N LYS A 50 -6.13 -15.30 -0.55
CA LYS A 50 -7.49 -14.83 -0.19
C LYS A 50 -7.57 -14.18 1.20
N ALA A 51 -6.46 -14.13 1.94
CA ALA A 51 -6.41 -13.48 3.23
C ALA A 51 -6.63 -11.96 3.10
N CYS A 52 -7.13 -11.35 4.17
CA CYS A 52 -7.12 -9.90 4.32
C CYS A 52 -5.68 -9.44 4.60
N ASP A 53 -5.21 -8.39 3.93
CA ASP A 53 -3.87 -7.85 4.10
C ASP A 53 -3.68 -7.18 5.47
N ILE A 54 -4.76 -6.72 6.09
CA ILE A 54 -4.73 -6.08 7.41
C ILE A 54 -4.85 -7.12 8.52
N THR A 55 -5.91 -7.94 8.49
CA THR A 55 -6.21 -8.89 9.59
C THR A 55 -5.62 -10.27 9.39
N GLY A 56 -5.24 -10.60 8.16
CA GLY A 56 -4.77 -11.93 7.85
C GLY A 56 -5.84 -13.01 7.65
N LYS A 57 -7.10 -12.71 7.97
CA LYS A 57 -8.16 -13.70 7.98
C LYS A 57 -8.72 -13.93 6.59
N ILE A 58 -8.98 -15.19 6.26
CA ILE A 58 -9.75 -15.55 5.07
C ILE A 58 -11.24 -15.34 5.39
N SER A 59 -11.91 -14.58 4.55
CA SER A 59 -13.36 -14.38 4.63
C SER A 59 -13.92 -14.23 3.22
N GLN A 60 -15.12 -14.75 3.00
CA GLN A 60 -15.86 -14.52 1.75
C GLN A 60 -16.26 -13.04 1.57
N ARG A 61 -16.20 -12.25 2.65
CA ARG A 61 -16.50 -10.80 2.64
C ARG A 61 -15.25 -9.94 2.42
N ASN A 62 -14.11 -10.55 2.10
CA ASN A 62 -12.93 -9.80 1.71
C ASN A 62 -13.20 -9.15 0.35
N ILE A 63 -13.12 -7.83 0.30
CA ILE A 63 -13.22 -7.07 -0.94
C ILE A 63 -11.82 -6.85 -1.50
N SER A 64 -11.73 -6.64 -2.81
CA SER A 64 -10.47 -6.32 -3.47
C SER A 64 -10.49 -4.89 -4.00
N LEU A 65 -9.44 -4.15 -3.67
CA LEU A 65 -9.21 -2.75 -4.03
C LEU A 65 -7.97 -2.66 -4.93
N ALA A 66 -7.81 -1.52 -5.61
CA ALA A 66 -6.65 -1.23 -6.47
C ALA A 66 -6.35 -2.35 -7.50
N ASN A 67 -7.37 -2.78 -8.23
CA ASN A 67 -7.28 -3.84 -9.25
C ASN A 67 -6.69 -5.16 -8.72
N GLY A 68 -7.10 -5.61 -7.53
CA GLY A 68 -6.62 -6.90 -7.01
C GLY A 68 -5.44 -6.81 -6.05
N LYS A 69 -4.80 -5.64 -5.95
CA LYS A 69 -3.55 -5.46 -5.20
C LYS A 69 -3.74 -5.40 -3.69
N ILE A 70 -4.92 -4.99 -3.24
CA ILE A 70 -5.24 -4.86 -1.82
C ILE A 70 -6.51 -5.67 -1.53
N LYS A 71 -6.48 -6.54 -0.54
CA LYS A 71 -7.61 -7.36 -0.08
C LYS A 71 -7.91 -7.05 1.36
N VAL A 72 -9.09 -6.52 1.61
CA VAL A 72 -9.46 -6.02 2.94
C VAL A 72 -10.81 -6.56 3.33
N HIS A 73 -10.95 -6.95 4.59
CA HIS A 73 -12.22 -7.36 5.14
C HIS A 73 -13.17 -6.15 5.20
N SER A 74 -14.43 -6.31 4.75
CA SER A 74 -15.39 -5.21 4.65
C SER A 74 -15.57 -4.36 5.92
N LYS A 75 -15.44 -4.96 7.11
CA LYS A 75 -15.50 -4.24 8.40
C LYS A 75 -14.36 -3.24 8.60
N GLU A 76 -13.20 -3.49 8.04
CA GLU A 76 -12.00 -2.67 8.26
C GLU A 76 -11.80 -1.59 7.20
N VAL A 77 -12.55 -1.68 6.10
CA VAL A 77 -12.52 -0.68 5.01
C VAL A 77 -12.80 0.73 5.52
N LYS A 78 -13.73 0.89 6.48
CA LYS A 78 -14.06 2.20 7.06
C LYS A 78 -12.87 2.83 7.78
N GLN A 79 -12.15 2.02 8.55
CA GLN A 79 -10.96 2.46 9.28
C GLN A 79 -9.84 2.82 8.31
N LEU A 80 -9.60 1.96 7.31
CA LEU A 80 -8.61 2.22 6.25
C LEU A 80 -8.88 3.53 5.50
N ILE A 81 -10.13 3.82 5.15
CA ILE A 81 -10.50 5.07 4.48
C ILE A 81 -10.21 6.28 5.38
N LYS A 82 -10.44 6.17 6.69
CA LYS A 82 -10.16 7.24 7.64
C LYS A 82 -8.67 7.55 7.69
N GLU A 83 -7.84 6.52 7.90
CA GLU A 83 -6.38 6.67 7.95
C GLU A 83 -5.80 7.22 6.64
N LEU A 84 -6.31 6.77 5.49
CA LEU A 84 -5.90 7.30 4.19
C LEU A 84 -6.23 8.79 4.02
N LYS A 85 -7.39 9.24 4.52
CA LYS A 85 -7.76 10.66 4.49
C LYS A 85 -6.85 11.49 5.38
N GLU A 86 -6.61 11.04 6.60
CA GLU A 86 -5.70 11.69 7.56
C GLU A 86 -4.29 11.80 6.95
N TYR A 87 -3.78 10.71 6.37
CA TYR A 87 -2.49 10.72 5.66
C TYR A 87 -2.46 11.75 4.51
N LEU A 88 -3.51 11.83 3.69
CA LEU A 88 -3.57 12.80 2.59
C LEU A 88 -3.66 14.24 3.08
N GLU A 89 -4.30 14.50 4.22
CA GLU A 89 -4.38 15.84 4.83
C GLU A 89 -3.04 16.26 5.44
N GLU A 90 -2.35 15.35 6.14
CA GLU A 90 -1.02 15.59 6.71
C GLU A 90 0.04 15.83 5.62
N ASN A 91 -0.02 15.08 4.52
CA ASN A 91 0.96 15.17 3.43
C ASN A 91 0.62 16.25 2.38
N ARG A 92 -0.57 16.86 2.43
CA ARG A 92 -0.93 18.00 1.54
C ARG A 92 -0.09 19.25 1.82
N LEU A 93 0.55 19.35 2.98
CA LEU A 93 1.46 20.45 3.31
C LEU A 93 2.80 20.40 2.57
N LEU A 94 3.08 19.34 1.79
CA LEU A 94 4.31 19.19 0.99
C LEU A 94 4.15 19.53 -0.50
N GLU A 95 2.93 19.81 -0.97
CA GLU A 95 2.75 20.33 -2.33
C GLU A 95 2.99 21.85 -2.34
N VAL A 96 4.26 22.23 -2.55
CA VAL A 96 4.66 23.61 -2.84
C VAL A 96 3.85 24.11 -4.05
N PRO A 97 3.16 25.26 -3.97
CA PRO A 97 2.34 25.75 -5.06
C PRO A 97 3.20 26.04 -6.31
N PRO A 98 2.65 25.87 -7.53
CA PRO A 98 3.40 26.09 -8.75
C PRO A 98 3.90 27.53 -8.80
N HIS A 99 5.21 27.70 -8.96
CA HIS A 99 5.85 28.99 -9.13
C HIS A 99 5.17 29.76 -10.28
N ILE A 100 4.58 30.91 -9.95
CA ILE A 100 4.20 31.92 -10.94
C ILE A 100 5.50 32.51 -11.47
N HIS A 101 5.89 32.17 -12.70
CA HIS A 101 7.01 32.84 -13.36
C HIS A 101 6.66 34.30 -13.66
N PRO A 102 7.43 35.29 -13.16
CA PRO A 102 7.27 36.67 -13.56
C PRO A 102 8.05 36.90 -14.86
N GLY A 103 7.35 37.38 -15.89
CA GLY A 103 8.00 37.99 -17.04
C GLY A 103 7.51 37.49 -18.39
N TYR A 104 6.44 38.10 -18.89
CA TYR A 104 6.51 38.81 -20.17
C TYR A 104 5.70 40.10 -20.03
N MET A 105 6.44 41.20 -19.96
CA MET A 105 5.94 42.56 -19.98
C MET A 105 6.07 43.08 -21.41
N ASN A 106 5.03 43.79 -21.86
CA ASN A 106 4.96 44.80 -22.93
C ASN A 106 4.56 44.36 -24.35
N LEU A 107 3.44 44.93 -24.81
CA LEU A 107 3.42 45.92 -25.90
C LEU A 107 2.26 46.92 -25.69
N HIS A 108 2.52 48.16 -26.09
CA HIS A 108 1.93 49.45 -25.67
C HIS A 108 0.45 49.71 -26.02
N PRO A 109 -0.15 50.79 -25.46
CA PRO A 109 -1.53 51.20 -25.68
C PRO A 109 -1.66 52.04 -26.95
N HIS A 110 -2.73 51.80 -27.73
CA HIS A 110 -3.17 52.74 -28.75
C HIS A 110 -4.63 53.11 -28.52
N ASN A 111 -4.81 54.39 -28.21
CA ASN A 111 -5.99 55.25 -28.33
C ASN A 111 -7.27 54.62 -28.93
N ASN A 112 -8.38 54.77 -28.20
CA ASN A 112 -9.53 55.45 -28.78
C ASN A 112 -10.39 56.14 -27.72
N ILE A 113 -10.32 57.47 -27.74
CA ILE A 113 -11.29 58.40 -27.17
C ILE A 113 -12.35 58.63 -28.25
N LEU A 114 -13.63 58.33 -27.96
CA LEU A 114 -14.89 58.92 -28.46
C LEU A 114 -15.99 57.88 -28.11
N MET A 115 -17.07 58.14 -27.38
CA MET A 115 -17.99 59.28 -27.42
C MET A 115 -18.54 59.57 -26.01
N LYS A 116 -18.59 60.86 -25.66
CA LYS A 116 -19.46 61.41 -24.63
C LYS A 116 -20.92 61.41 -25.13
N ARG A 117 -21.84 61.19 -24.19
CA ARG A 117 -23.17 61.85 -24.02
C ARG A 117 -23.93 62.28 -25.29
N ASN A 118 -25.13 61.72 -25.44
CA ASN A 118 -26.37 62.50 -25.32
C ASN A 118 -27.36 61.72 -24.46
#